data_AF-A0A520CQ17-F1
#
_entry.id   AF-A0A520CQ17-F1
#
_cell.length_a   1.000
_cell.length_b   1.000
_cell.length_c   1.000
_cell.angle_alpha   90.00
_cell.angle_beta   90.00
_cell.angle_gamma   90.00
#
_symmetry.space_group_name_H-M   'P 1'
#
loop_
_entity.id
_entity.type
_entity.pdbx_description
1 polymer ?
#
loop_
_entity_poly.entity_id
_entity_poly.type
_entity_poly.pdbx_seq_one_letter_code
_entity_poly.pdbx_strand_id
1 'polypeptide(L)'
;MADTPDPVFQIQRVYLKDLSLEQPNSPGILLEQEQPTVDIQLGVDAQPVADGVFEVTVSATVQTKIGDKTVFLVEAKQAGIFEIRNLPEDQMSPILGIACP
;
A
#
# COMPACT_ATOMS: atom_id res chain seq x y z
N MET A 1 -25.55 32.51 -11.69
CA MET A 1 -24.57 31.47 -12.08
C MET A 1 -24.49 30.54 -10.88
N ALA A 2 -24.79 29.26 -11.04
CA ALA A 2 -24.63 28.32 -9.95
C ALA A 2 -23.12 28.13 -9.75
N ASP A 3 -22.59 28.53 -8.59
CA ASP A 3 -21.22 28.23 -8.22
C ASP A 3 -21.08 26.70 -8.16
N THR A 4 -20.41 26.13 -9.15
CA THR A 4 -19.98 24.74 -9.07
C THR A 4 -18.90 24.69 -7.99
N PRO A 5 -19.08 23.92 -6.90
CA PRO A 5 -18.12 23.92 -5.82
C PRO A 5 -16.76 23.39 -6.30
N ASP A 6 -15.68 24.03 -5.84
CA ASP A 6 -14.30 23.71 -6.26
C ASP A 6 -13.93 22.24 -5.95
N PRO A 7 -13.14 21.59 -6.81
CA PRO A 7 -12.65 20.23 -6.56
C PRO A 7 -11.76 20.20 -5.32
N VAL A 8 -12.02 19.26 -4.43
CA VAL A 8 -11.24 19.03 -3.21
C VAL A 8 -10.51 17.70 -3.35
N PHE A 9 -9.20 17.74 -3.15
CA PHE A 9 -8.35 16.57 -2.99
C PHE A 9 -7.36 16.84 -1.86
N GLN A 10 -7.55 16.19 -0.72
CA GLN A 10 -6.73 16.43 0.47
C GLN A 10 -6.41 15.12 1.20
N ILE A 11 -5.15 14.96 1.59
CA ILE A 11 -4.73 13.89 2.49
C ILE A 11 -5.13 14.27 3.92
N GLN A 12 -5.99 13.47 4.54
CA GLN A 12 -6.44 13.67 5.92
C GLN A 12 -5.49 13.00 6.91
N ARG A 13 -5.05 11.79 6.60
CA ARG A 13 -4.12 11.02 7.44
C ARG A 13 -3.42 9.95 6.63
N VAL A 14 -2.19 9.63 7.00
CA VAL A 14 -1.44 8.46 6.51
C VAL A 14 -0.98 7.66 7.72
N TYR A 15 -1.16 6.34 7.67
CA TYR A 15 -0.89 5.47 8.81
C TYR A 15 -0.59 4.03 8.38
N LEU A 16 0.22 3.35 9.19
CA LEU A 16 0.57 1.94 8.99
C LEU A 16 -0.55 1.08 9.60
N LYS A 17 -1.26 0.31 8.75
CA LYS A 17 -2.34 -0.58 9.19
C LYS A 17 -1.81 -1.90 9.72
N ASP A 18 -0.75 -2.39 9.10
CA ASP A 18 -0.20 -3.71 9.39
C ASP A 18 1.27 -3.76 8.99
N LEU A 19 2.07 -4.47 9.79
CA LEU A 19 3.46 -4.78 9.49
C LEU A 19 3.84 -6.08 10.19
N SER A 20 4.29 -7.03 9.39
CA SER A 20 4.82 -8.32 9.83
C SER A 20 6.22 -8.52 9.27
N LEU A 21 7.08 -9.15 10.07
CA LEU A 21 8.40 -9.63 9.68
C LEU A 21 8.61 -11.02 10.26
N GLU A 22 8.92 -11.99 9.40
CA GLU A 22 9.27 -13.33 9.79
C GLU A 22 10.63 -13.73 9.25
N GLN A 23 11.48 -14.31 10.10
CA GLN A 23 12.84 -14.76 9.75
C GLN A 23 13.11 -16.16 10.31
N PRO A 24 12.49 -17.21 9.75
CA PRO A 24 12.46 -18.55 10.36
C PRO A 24 13.84 -19.23 10.43
N ASN A 25 14.77 -18.88 9.54
CA ASN A 25 16.09 -19.51 9.45
C ASN A 25 17.21 -18.66 10.06
N SER A 26 16.88 -17.57 10.73
CA SER A 26 17.85 -16.70 11.40
C SER A 26 18.38 -17.32 12.71
N PRO A 27 19.65 -17.06 13.07
CA PRO A 27 20.62 -16.26 12.33
C PRO A 27 21.39 -17.06 11.27
N GLY A 28 21.23 -18.39 11.20
CA GLY A 28 22.08 -19.27 10.38
C GLY A 28 22.08 -18.91 8.90
N ILE A 29 20.94 -18.53 8.35
CA ILE A 29 20.82 -18.12 6.94
C ILE A 29 21.58 -16.84 6.60
N LEU A 30 21.88 -15.99 7.59
CA LEU A 30 22.61 -14.73 7.37
C LEU A 30 24.11 -14.94 7.12
N LEU A 31 24.61 -16.18 7.32
CA LEU A 31 26.00 -16.56 7.06
C LEU A 31 26.18 -17.17 5.66
N GLU A 32 25.09 -17.51 4.97
CA GLU A 32 25.12 -18.05 3.61
C GLU A 32 25.62 -16.95 2.66
N GLN A 33 26.59 -17.27 1.79
CA GLN A 33 27.18 -16.32 0.84
C GLN A 33 26.50 -16.33 -0.53
N GLU A 34 25.54 -17.24 -0.73
CA GLU A 34 24.79 -17.36 -1.97
C GLU A 34 23.90 -16.13 -2.20
N GLN A 35 23.70 -15.78 -3.47
CA GLN A 35 22.91 -14.61 -3.83
C GLN A 35 21.42 -14.91 -3.61
N PRO A 36 20.71 -14.11 -2.79
CA PRO A 36 19.30 -14.34 -2.54
C PRO A 36 18.43 -13.94 -3.74
N THR A 37 17.29 -14.61 -3.89
CA THR A 37 16.21 -14.21 -4.79
C THR A 37 15.15 -13.45 -4.01
N VAL A 38 14.64 -12.37 -4.61
CA VAL A 38 13.62 -11.51 -4.01
C VAL A 38 12.36 -11.60 -4.86
N ASP A 39 11.25 -11.95 -4.21
CA ASP A 39 9.90 -11.92 -4.77
C ASP A 39 9.10 -10.79 -4.12
N ILE A 40 8.45 -9.98 -4.94
CA ILE A 40 7.69 -8.80 -4.49
C ILE A 40 6.28 -8.88 -5.09
N GLN A 41 5.28 -8.82 -4.21
CA GLN A 41 3.87 -8.77 -4.56
C GLN A 41 3.28 -7.48 -4.02
N LEU A 42 2.72 -6.67 -4.91
CA LEU A 42 2.09 -5.40 -4.58
C LEU A 42 0.58 -5.49 -4.83
N GLY A 43 -0.19 -4.89 -3.93
CA GLY A 43 -1.64 -4.74 -4.03
C GLY A 43 -2.06 -3.34 -3.66
N VAL A 44 -3.12 -2.86 -4.30
CA VAL A 44 -3.75 -1.59 -4.01
C VAL A 44 -5.24 -1.85 -3.82
N ASP A 45 -5.80 -1.33 -2.74
CA ASP A 45 -7.22 -1.38 -2.44
C ASP A 45 -7.73 0.02 -2.07
N ALA A 46 -8.92 0.37 -2.51
CA ALA A 46 -9.54 1.66 -2.24
C ALA A 46 -11.00 1.45 -1.83
N GLN A 47 -11.37 1.98 -0.68
CA GLN A 47 -12.69 1.77 -0.07
C GLN A 47 -13.27 3.10 0.42
N PRO A 48 -14.56 3.39 0.18
CA PRO A 48 -15.21 4.55 0.77
C PRO A 48 -15.38 4.36 2.29
N VAL A 49 -15.08 5.40 3.07
CA VAL A 49 -15.23 5.37 4.56
C VAL A 49 -16.27 6.36 5.08
N ALA A 50 -16.51 7.45 4.34
CA ALA A 50 -17.59 8.41 4.57
C ALA A 50 -17.88 9.18 3.26
N ASP A 51 -18.89 10.05 3.27
CA ASP A 51 -19.23 10.86 2.10
C ASP A 51 -18.08 11.80 1.68
N GLY A 52 -17.59 11.62 0.46
CA GLY A 52 -16.41 12.28 -0.07
C GLY A 52 -15.10 11.91 0.64
N VAL A 53 -15.03 10.79 1.36
CA VAL A 53 -13.82 10.32 2.06
C VAL A 53 -13.54 8.86 1.72
N PHE A 54 -12.31 8.61 1.27
CA PHE A 54 -11.84 7.31 0.83
C PHE A 54 -10.61 6.91 1.62
N GLU A 55 -10.51 5.62 1.93
CA GLU A 55 -9.27 5.02 2.40
C GLU A 55 -8.63 4.23 1.26
N VAL A 56 -7.38 4.53 0.97
CA VAL A 56 -6.56 3.78 0.02
C VAL A 56 -5.47 3.06 0.80
N THR A 57 -5.34 1.76 0.56
CA THR A 57 -4.35 0.89 1.20
C THR A 57 -3.43 0.29 0.13
N VAL A 58 -2.13 0.44 0.33
CA VAL A 58 -1.08 -0.25 -0.43
C VAL A 58 -0.53 -1.37 0.42
N SER A 59 -0.62 -2.59 -0.11
CA SER A 59 -0.05 -3.79 0.51
C SER A 59 1.19 -4.24 -0.26
N ALA A 60 2.26 -4.59 0.47
CA ALA A 60 3.45 -5.20 -0.09
C ALA A 60 3.80 -6.47 0.69
N THR A 61 3.93 -7.58 -0.02
CA THR A 61 4.50 -8.83 0.50
C THR A 61 5.83 -9.05 -0.20
N VAL A 62 6.91 -9.09 0.57
CA VAL A 62 8.28 -9.28 0.10
C VAL A 62 8.83 -10.56 0.70
N GLN A 63 9.14 -11.54 -0.14
CA GLN A 63 9.75 -12.79 0.29
C GLN A 63 11.15 -12.90 -0.32
N THR A 64 12.15 -13.10 0.54
CA THR A 64 13.53 -13.32 0.11
C THR A 64 13.98 -14.73 0.46
N LYS A 65 14.58 -15.44 -0.49
CA LYS A 65 15.04 -16.82 -0.34
C LYS A 65 16.49 -17.03 -0.79
N ILE A 66 17.17 -18.00 -0.18
CA ILE A 66 18.42 -18.59 -0.69
C ILE A 66 18.14 -20.07 -0.89
N GLY A 67 18.18 -20.53 -2.14
CA GLY A 67 17.61 -21.83 -2.52
C GLY A 67 16.16 -21.94 -2.05
N ASP A 68 15.85 -22.97 -1.26
CA ASP A 68 14.51 -23.21 -0.71
C ASP A 68 14.31 -22.59 0.69
N LYS A 69 15.33 -21.96 1.28
CA LYS A 69 15.25 -21.39 2.63
C LYS A 69 14.82 -19.92 2.58
N THR A 70 13.84 -19.54 3.41
CA THR A 70 13.41 -18.14 3.56
C THR A 70 14.37 -17.36 4.43
N VAL A 71 14.94 -16.28 3.89
CA VAL A 71 15.76 -15.29 4.60
C VAL A 71 14.86 -14.40 5.45
N PHE A 72 13.86 -13.81 4.82
CA PHE A 72 12.78 -13.08 5.49
C PHE A 72 11.51 -13.07 4.64
N LEU A 73 10.38 -12.92 5.32
CA LEU A 73 9.10 -12.56 4.76
C LEU A 73 8.64 -11.27 5.45
N VAL A 74 8.42 -10.21 4.66
CA VAL A 74 7.87 -8.95 5.14
C VAL A 74 6.50 -8.76 4.52
N GLU A 75 5.52 -8.41 5.33
CA GLU A 75 4.20 -7.99 4.86
C GLU A 75 3.89 -6.63 5.47
N ALA A 76 3.57 -5.64 4.64
CA ALA A 76 3.25 -4.30 5.08
C ALA A 76 1.97 -3.81 4.42
N LYS A 77 1.12 -3.11 5.18
CA LYS A 77 -0.06 -2.41 4.67
C LYS A 77 0.00 -0.96 5.11
N GLN A 78 0.31 -0.09 4.16
CA GLN A 78 0.29 1.35 4.36
C GLN A 78 -1.06 1.89 3.89
N ALA A 79 -1.70 2.75 4.67
CA ALA A 79 -2.97 3.35 4.27
C ALA A 79 -2.98 4.87 4.39
N GLY A 80 -3.81 5.49 3.58
CA GLY A 80 -4.12 6.91 3.61
C GLY A 80 -5.61 7.14 3.56
N ILE A 81 -6.09 8.13 4.31
CA ILE A 81 -7.45 8.66 4.24
C ILE A 81 -7.39 9.94 3.43
N PHE A 82 -8.21 10.02 2.39
CA PHE A 82 -8.27 11.12 1.44
C PHE A 82 -9.68 11.69 1.41
N GLU A 83 -9.80 13.01 1.50
CA GLU A 83 -11.03 13.72 1.20
C GLU A 83 -11.03 14.08 -0.28
N ILE A 84 -12.03 13.60 -1.01
CA ILE A 84 -12.20 13.77 -2.44
C ILE A 84 -13.64 14.22 -2.70
N ARG A 85 -13.83 15.46 -3.12
CA ARG A 85 -15.16 16.05 -3.37
C ARG A 85 -15.17 16.85 -4.67
N ASN A 86 -16.37 16.96 -5.25
CA ASN A 86 -16.65 17.77 -6.44
C ASN A 86 -15.76 17.40 -7.65
N LEU A 87 -15.31 16.15 -7.71
CA LEU A 87 -14.56 15.61 -8.84
C LEU A 87 -15.49 14.77 -9.72
N PRO A 88 -15.37 14.87 -11.06
CA PRO A 88 -16.08 13.99 -11.98
C PRO A 88 -15.74 12.50 -11.73
N GLU A 89 -16.73 11.62 -11.85
CA GLU A 89 -16.56 10.18 -11.59
C GLU A 89 -15.48 9.53 -12.48
N ASP A 90 -15.30 10.00 -13.70
CA ASP A 90 -14.26 9.55 -14.63
C ASP A 90 -12.83 9.86 -14.15
N GLN A 91 -12.68 10.85 -13.26
CA GLN A 91 -11.40 11.20 -12.64
C GLN A 91 -11.16 10.46 -11.32
N MET A 92 -12.17 9.82 -10.73
CA MET A 92 -12.04 9.13 -9.45
C MET A 92 -11.15 7.89 -9.53
N SER A 93 -11.35 7.03 -10.54
CA SER A 93 -10.56 5.81 -10.71
C SER A 93 -9.04 6.05 -10.82
N PRO A 94 -8.53 6.97 -11.66
CA PRO A 94 -7.09 7.25 -11.72
C PRO A 94 -6.56 7.89 -10.43
N ILE A 95 -7.36 8.70 -9.72
CA ILE A 95 -6.93 9.26 -8.42
C ILE A 95 -6.75 8.15 -7.39
N LEU A 96 -7.75 7.29 -7.21
CA LEU A 96 -7.70 6.22 -6.21
C LEU A 96 -6.69 5.12 -6.55
N GLY A 97 -6.45 4.85 -7.84
CA GLY A 97 -5.56 3.78 -8.29
C GLY A 97 -4.12 4.19 -8.60
N ILE A 98 -3.82 5.49 -8.71
CA ILE A 98 -2.48 5.99 -9.10
C ILE A 98 -1.99 7.12 -8.21
N ALA A 99 -2.84 8.08 -7.86
CA ALA A 99 -2.41 9.28 -7.10
C ALA A 99 -2.40 9.07 -5.58
N CYS A 100 -3.29 8.24 -5.06
CA CYS A 100 -3.40 7.92 -3.63
C CYS A 100 -2.43 6.82 -3.13
N PRO A 101 -2.18 5.72 -3.87
CA PRO A 101 -1.19 4.70 -3.51
C PRO A 101 0.24 5.25 -3.45
#